data_AF-A0AAD9Z9S2-F1
#
_entry.id   AF-A0AAD9Z9S2-F1
#
_cell.length_a   1.000
_cell.length_b   1.000
_cell.length_c   1.000
_cell.angle_alpha   90.00
_cell.angle_beta   90.00
_cell.angle_gamma   90.00
#
_symmetry.space_group_name_H-M   'P 1'
#
loop_
_entity.id
_entity.type
_entity.pdbx_description
1 polymer ?
#
loop_
_entity_poly.entity_id
_entity_poly.type
_entity_poly.pdbx_seq_one_letter_code
_entity_poly.pdbx_strand_id
1 'polypeptide(L)'
;MSSAIINSQDYLANMMFLTQKGGAGRSTYSEFAELSRQSPITPPPDHTANIARARELDERSRKALLDAGCPPCCPPDLDFPLRNIPEKYEVISYWQSLPETGLVVLTAQLSDWTNSCDFQKRNRRYYIPRGTFPKFVDRVRDRRRRHGLEGDVYLLPDPEQQSRLQNWIEFQNYHLDLHEDEERKIKDETDELDTTRKRIGNLGETISILEGSVKYGKKKLEEHRKMLYWIEQQRKEMVAEQAASIHTTEDYDRSTNMPTPLS
;
A
#
# COMPACT_ATOMS: atom_id res chain seq x y z
N MET A 1 -27.91 -7.59 12.59
CA MET A 1 -26.79 -8.54 12.66
C MET A 1 -25.52 -7.70 12.75
N SER A 2 -24.99 -7.52 13.96
CA SER A 2 -23.84 -6.62 14.22
C SER A 2 -22.54 -7.31 13.82
N SER A 3 -21.90 -6.81 12.76
CA SER A 3 -20.53 -7.19 12.40
C SER A 3 -19.56 -6.65 13.45
N ALA A 4 -18.96 -7.56 14.21
CA ALA A 4 -17.75 -7.27 14.97
C ALA A 4 -16.57 -7.10 14.01
N ILE A 5 -16.49 -5.93 13.37
CA ILE A 5 -15.24 -5.46 12.77
C ILE A 5 -14.39 -4.99 13.94
N ILE A 6 -13.49 -5.85 14.40
CA ILE A 6 -12.36 -5.39 15.21
C ILE A 6 -11.63 -4.38 14.31
N ASN A 7 -11.65 -3.11 14.72
CA ASN A 7 -11.02 -1.99 14.03
C ASN A 7 -9.55 -2.32 13.80
N SER A 8 -9.16 -2.65 12.55
CA SER A 8 -7.73 -2.68 12.17
C SER A 8 -7.09 -1.31 12.43
N GLN A 9 -7.90 -0.24 12.47
CA GLN A 9 -7.53 1.08 12.93
C GLN A 9 -7.10 1.14 14.40
N ASP A 10 -7.61 0.30 15.33
CA ASP A 10 -7.17 0.34 16.73
C ASP A 10 -5.80 -0.34 16.91
N TYR A 11 -5.49 -1.33 16.07
CA TYR A 11 -4.15 -1.90 16.03
C TYR A 11 -3.16 -0.91 15.41
N LEU A 12 -3.54 -0.17 14.36
CA LEU A 12 -2.66 0.82 13.72
C LEU A 12 -2.58 2.16 14.48
N ALA A 13 -3.62 2.57 15.19
CA ALA A 13 -3.64 3.79 16.02
C ALA A 13 -2.77 3.62 17.27
N ASN A 14 -2.76 2.44 17.90
CA ASN A 14 -1.76 2.12 18.93
C ASN A 14 -0.34 2.09 18.36
N MET A 15 -0.17 1.78 17.07
CA MET A 15 1.15 1.69 16.41
C MET A 15 1.69 3.05 15.91
N MET A 16 0.84 4.00 15.52
CA MET A 16 1.28 5.38 15.22
C MET A 16 1.62 6.21 16.47
N PHE A 17 1.12 5.84 17.66
CA PHE A 17 1.42 6.55 18.91
C PHE A 17 2.83 6.27 19.46
N LEU A 18 3.51 5.22 19.00
CA LEU A 18 4.83 4.83 19.51
C LEU A 18 6.01 5.58 18.87
N THR A 19 5.79 6.35 17.80
CA THR A 19 6.85 7.12 17.11
C THR A 19 6.88 8.61 17.46
N GLN A 20 6.00 9.10 18.34
CA GLN A 20 5.88 10.54 18.62
C GLN A 20 5.73 10.89 20.11
N LYS A 21 6.68 10.49 20.96
CA LYS A 21 6.88 11.12 22.29
C LYS A 21 8.36 11.25 22.65
N GLY A 22 9.07 12.12 21.94
CA GLY A 22 10.33 12.73 22.38
C GLY A 22 10.07 14.11 22.98
N GLY A 23 9.32 14.19 24.08
CA GLY A 23 9.04 15.44 24.80
C GLY A 23 10.00 15.60 25.97
N ALA A 24 10.87 16.60 25.90
CA ALA A 24 11.84 16.95 26.94
C ALA A 24 11.13 17.31 28.27
N GLY A 25 11.21 16.40 29.24
CA GLY A 25 10.69 16.57 30.60
C GLY A 25 11.80 16.29 31.61
N ARG A 26 11.97 17.24 32.54
CA ARG A 26 13.01 17.31 33.58
C ARG A 26 13.18 16.02 34.41
N SER A 27 14.44 15.71 34.64
CA SER A 27 15.04 14.72 35.55
C SER A 27 14.41 14.63 36.95
N THR A 28 13.86 13.45 37.25
CA THR A 28 13.80 12.84 38.60
C THR A 28 14.37 11.41 38.53
N TYR A 29 15.64 11.30 38.13
CA TYR A 29 16.40 10.04 38.14
C TYR A 29 16.85 9.70 39.57
N SER A 30 15.98 9.10 40.38
CA SER A 30 16.43 8.34 41.56
C SER A 30 15.45 7.28 42.03
N GLU A 31 14.17 7.35 41.65
CA GLU A 31 13.13 6.46 42.20
C GLU A 31 12.76 5.28 41.28
N PHE A 32 13.17 5.30 40.01
CA PHE A 32 12.89 4.22 39.04
C PHE A 32 13.93 3.10 39.00
N ALA A 33 15.06 3.24 39.70
CA ALA A 33 16.13 2.23 39.68
C ALA A 33 15.81 0.98 40.53
N GLU A 34 14.87 1.05 41.48
CA GLU A 34 14.54 -0.08 42.37
C GLU A 34 13.38 -0.96 41.88
N LEU A 35 12.49 -0.47 41.02
CA LEU A 35 11.39 -1.27 40.45
C LEU A 35 11.81 -2.16 39.26
N SER A 36 13.02 -2.00 38.74
CA SER A 36 13.48 -2.74 37.55
C SER A 36 14.04 -4.15 37.84
N ARG A 37 14.09 -4.59 39.11
CA ARG A 37 14.72 -5.88 39.50
C ARG A 37 13.78 -7.09 39.55
N GLN A 38 12.50 -6.92 39.25
CA GLN A 38 11.51 -8.02 39.24
C GLN A 38 10.64 -8.00 37.98
N SER A 39 11.23 -7.72 36.81
CA SER A 39 10.51 -8.00 35.57
C SER A 39 10.24 -9.52 35.50
N PRO A 40 8.96 -9.94 35.45
CA PRO A 40 8.63 -11.35 35.35
C PRO A 40 9.33 -11.90 34.10
N ILE A 41 10.07 -13.00 34.28
CA ILE A 41 10.70 -13.72 33.17
C ILE A 41 9.58 -14.13 32.22
N THR A 42 9.48 -13.42 31.10
CA THR A 42 8.50 -13.75 30.07
C THR A 42 8.94 -15.07 29.44
N PRO A 43 8.10 -16.11 29.42
CA PRO A 43 8.47 -17.37 28.80
C PRO A 43 8.88 -17.14 27.33
N PRO A 44 9.80 -17.96 26.79
CA PRO A 44 10.24 -17.83 25.41
C PRO A 44 9.03 -17.81 24.45
N PRO A 45 9.05 -16.97 23.40
CA PRO A 45 7.94 -16.91 22.45
C PRO A 45 7.67 -18.28 21.81
N ASP A 46 6.42 -18.73 21.85
CA ASP A 46 5.99 -19.91 21.10
C ASP A 46 5.93 -19.57 19.60
N HIS A 47 7.00 -19.90 18.89
CA HIS A 47 7.11 -19.67 17.45
C HIS A 47 6.00 -20.34 16.65
N THR A 48 5.52 -21.51 17.07
CA THR A 48 4.46 -22.25 16.36
C THR A 48 3.13 -21.52 16.49
N ALA A 49 2.77 -21.10 17.70
CA ALA A 49 1.55 -20.31 17.94
C ALA A 49 1.59 -18.96 17.20
N ASN A 50 2.74 -18.30 17.13
CA ASN A 50 2.90 -17.05 16.38
C ASN A 50 2.71 -17.24 14.87
N ILE A 51 3.26 -18.32 14.30
CA ILE A 51 3.08 -18.66 12.88
C ILE A 51 1.60 -18.97 12.58
N ALA A 52 0.94 -19.76 13.44
CA ALA A 52 -0.48 -20.09 13.28
C ALA A 52 -1.37 -18.83 13.31
N ARG A 53 -1.12 -17.92 14.26
CA ARG A 53 -1.83 -16.63 14.36
C ARG A 53 -1.58 -15.75 13.13
N ALA A 54 -0.35 -15.68 12.65
CA ALA A 54 -0.01 -14.90 11.47
C ALA A 54 -0.72 -15.44 10.22
N ARG A 55 -0.80 -16.77 10.06
CA ARG A 55 -1.54 -17.42 8.97
C ARG A 55 -3.03 -17.12 9.02
N GLU A 56 -3.65 -17.17 10.20
CA GLU A 56 -5.07 -16.84 10.36
C GLU A 56 -5.36 -15.38 9.99
N LEU A 57 -4.49 -14.46 10.40
CA LEU A 57 -4.59 -13.04 10.04
C LEU A 57 -4.45 -12.83 8.52
N ASP A 58 -3.46 -13.48 7.90
CA ASP A 58 -3.22 -13.36 6.46
C ASP A 58 -4.42 -13.88 5.63
N GLU A 59 -5.03 -15.00 6.04
CA GLU A 59 -6.23 -15.55 5.40
C GLU A 59 -7.45 -14.64 5.55
N ARG A 60 -7.64 -14.04 6.74
CA ARG A 60 -8.71 -13.06 6.96
C ARG A 60 -8.51 -11.82 6.09
N SER A 61 -7.27 -11.34 5.99
CA SER A 61 -6.91 -10.20 5.16
C SER A 61 -7.12 -10.49 3.67
N ARG A 62 -6.78 -11.70 3.20
CA ARG A 62 -7.07 -12.16 1.85
C ARG A 62 -8.54 -12.04 1.51
N LYS A 63 -9.42 -12.59 2.37
CA LYS A 63 -10.87 -12.51 2.15
C LYS A 63 -11.35 -11.07 2.08
N ALA A 64 -10.92 -10.22 3.01
CA ALA A 64 -11.30 -8.80 3.03
C ALA A 64 -10.82 -8.03 1.80
N LEU A 65 -9.61 -8.32 1.30
CA LEU A 65 -9.09 -7.73 0.06
C LEU A 65 -9.99 -8.10 -1.13
N LEU A 66 -10.31 -9.38 -1.28
CA LEU A 66 -11.18 -9.88 -2.35
C LEU A 66 -12.58 -9.28 -2.27
N ASP A 67 -13.19 -9.25 -1.08
CA ASP A 67 -14.51 -8.64 -0.85
C ASP A 67 -14.50 -7.13 -1.19
N ALA A 68 -13.37 -6.45 -1.00
CA ALA A 68 -13.18 -5.04 -1.35
C ALA A 68 -12.75 -4.82 -2.82
N GLY A 69 -12.65 -5.87 -3.63
CA GLY A 69 -12.24 -5.80 -5.04
C GLY A 69 -10.73 -5.60 -5.26
N CYS A 70 -9.91 -5.71 -4.22
CA CYS A 70 -8.45 -5.60 -4.29
C CYS A 70 -7.82 -6.99 -4.51
N PRO A 71 -7.03 -7.22 -5.58
CA PRO A 71 -6.32 -8.46 -5.77
C PRO A 71 -5.25 -8.67 -4.68
N PRO A 72 -5.25 -9.81 -3.97
CA PRO A 72 -4.17 -10.16 -3.05
C PRO A 72 -2.83 -10.29 -3.79
N CYS A 73 -1.77 -9.69 -3.25
CA CYS A 73 -0.44 -9.70 -3.89
C CYS A 73 0.27 -11.06 -3.79
N CYS A 74 -0.21 -11.92 -2.90
CA CYS A 74 0.28 -13.27 -2.66
C CYS A 74 -0.79 -14.26 -3.11
N PRO A 75 -0.52 -15.24 -3.99
CA PRO A 75 -1.48 -16.29 -4.32
C PRO A 75 -1.64 -17.28 -3.14
N PRO A 76 -2.75 -18.04 -3.07
CA PRO A 76 -3.08 -18.90 -1.93
C PRO A 76 -2.23 -20.19 -1.84
N ASP A 77 -1.53 -20.55 -2.92
CA ASP A 77 -0.70 -21.75 -3.05
C ASP A 77 0.75 -21.56 -2.58
N LEU A 78 1.16 -20.33 -2.24
CA LEU A 78 2.50 -20.09 -1.68
C LEU A 78 2.62 -20.60 -0.24
N ASP A 79 3.73 -21.27 0.03
CA ASP A 79 4.06 -21.77 1.36
C ASP A 79 4.16 -20.65 2.40
N PHE A 80 3.54 -20.86 3.55
CA PHE A 80 3.63 -19.98 4.70
C PHE A 80 4.54 -20.58 5.78
N PRO A 81 5.54 -19.85 6.30
CA PRO A 81 5.90 -18.47 5.99
C PRO A 81 6.61 -18.33 4.64
N LEU A 82 6.47 -17.16 4.01
CA LEU A 82 7.03 -16.83 2.70
C LEU A 82 8.56 -16.76 2.75
N ARG A 83 9.24 -17.83 2.31
CA ARG A 83 10.72 -17.95 2.30
C ARG A 83 11.33 -17.94 0.91
N ASN A 84 10.69 -18.59 -0.05
CA ASN A 84 11.20 -18.78 -1.41
C ASN A 84 10.25 -18.12 -2.41
N ILE A 85 10.17 -16.79 -2.36
CA ILE A 85 9.21 -16.03 -3.18
C ILE A 85 9.64 -16.09 -4.65
N PRO A 86 8.80 -16.60 -5.56
CA PRO A 86 9.07 -16.54 -7.00
C PRO A 86 9.23 -15.10 -7.50
N GLU A 87 10.10 -14.88 -8.49
CA GLU A 87 10.38 -13.55 -9.08
C GLU A 87 9.11 -12.85 -9.58
N LYS A 88 8.13 -13.58 -10.12
CA LYS A 88 6.83 -13.02 -10.52
C LYS A 88 6.03 -12.37 -9.38
N TYR A 89 6.40 -12.60 -8.12
CA TYR A 89 5.76 -12.02 -6.92
C TYR A 89 6.70 -11.08 -6.17
N GLU A 90 7.59 -10.37 -6.88
CA GLU A 90 8.50 -9.37 -6.33
C GLU A 90 7.82 -8.31 -5.44
N VAL A 91 6.54 -8.01 -5.66
CA VAL A 91 5.76 -7.12 -4.77
C VAL A 91 5.74 -7.59 -3.31
N ILE A 92 5.90 -8.90 -3.05
CA ILE A 92 5.99 -9.42 -1.69
C ILE A 92 7.27 -8.89 -1.00
N SER A 93 8.37 -8.68 -1.72
CA SER A 93 9.59 -8.10 -1.14
C SER A 93 9.36 -6.66 -0.70
N TYR A 94 8.55 -5.90 -1.45
CA TYR A 94 8.14 -4.55 -1.04
C TYR A 94 7.44 -4.59 0.32
N TRP A 95 6.43 -5.45 0.50
CA TRP A 95 5.72 -5.56 1.77
C TRP A 95 6.61 -6.02 2.92
N GLN A 96 7.49 -6.99 2.67
CA GLN A 96 8.47 -7.47 3.65
C GLN A 96 9.54 -6.43 4.00
N SER A 97 9.78 -5.45 3.11
CA SER A 97 10.70 -4.34 3.38
C SER A 97 10.12 -3.29 4.32
N LEU A 98 8.79 -3.23 4.43
CA LEU A 98 8.13 -2.31 5.35
C LEU A 98 8.37 -2.78 6.80
N PRO A 99 8.67 -1.85 7.72
CA PRO A 99 8.73 -2.16 9.14
C PRO A 99 7.44 -2.86 9.59
N GLU A 100 7.58 -3.82 10.49
CA GLU A 100 6.45 -4.43 11.23
C GLU A 100 5.49 -5.32 10.41
N THR A 101 5.64 -5.41 9.09
CA THR A 101 4.88 -6.38 8.28
C THR A 101 5.15 -7.82 8.72
N GLY A 102 6.41 -8.14 9.03
CA GLY A 102 6.82 -9.46 9.50
C GLY A 102 6.30 -10.59 8.59
N LEU A 103 5.47 -11.46 9.16
CA LEU A 103 4.87 -12.61 8.47
C LEU A 103 3.49 -12.33 7.83
N VAL A 104 2.91 -11.13 8.01
CA VAL A 104 1.51 -10.83 7.65
C VAL A 104 1.40 -9.86 6.47
N VAL A 105 1.94 -10.27 5.32
CA VAL A 105 2.02 -9.46 4.09
C VAL A 105 0.65 -8.95 3.64
N LEU A 106 -0.39 -9.79 3.63
CA LEU A 106 -1.71 -9.35 3.17
C LEU A 106 -2.40 -8.41 4.15
N THR A 107 -2.03 -8.46 5.43
CA THR A 107 -2.51 -7.49 6.42
C THR A 107 -1.93 -6.10 6.15
N ALA A 108 -0.65 -6.02 5.80
CA ALA A 108 -0.04 -4.75 5.37
C ALA A 108 -0.70 -4.22 4.09
N GLN A 109 -0.94 -5.11 3.11
CA GLN A 109 -1.64 -4.74 1.89
C GLN A 109 -3.07 -4.22 2.15
N LEU A 110 -3.84 -4.90 3.01
CA LEU A 110 -5.20 -4.46 3.35
C LEU A 110 -5.22 -3.10 4.04
N SER A 111 -4.27 -2.86 4.94
CA SER A 111 -4.08 -1.56 5.58
C SER A 111 -3.84 -0.46 4.54
N ASP A 112 -2.92 -0.71 3.60
CA ASP A 112 -2.56 0.24 2.57
C ASP A 112 -3.70 0.51 1.56
N TRP A 113 -4.43 -0.54 1.19
CA TRP A 113 -5.67 -0.41 0.41
C TRP A 113 -6.70 0.48 1.13
N THR A 114 -6.89 0.27 2.43
CA THR A 114 -7.80 1.08 3.26
C THR A 114 -7.36 2.54 3.30
N ASN A 115 -6.06 2.80 3.48
CA ASN A 115 -5.49 4.15 3.44
C ASN A 115 -5.74 4.84 2.10
N SER A 116 -5.66 4.08 1.00
CA SER A 116 -5.97 4.59 -0.33
C SER A 116 -7.45 4.96 -0.47
N CYS A 117 -8.38 4.15 0.05
CA CYS A 117 -9.80 4.47 0.07
C CYS A 117 -10.10 5.74 0.87
N ASP A 118 -9.38 5.96 1.98
CA ASP A 118 -9.50 7.19 2.76
C ASP A 118 -8.87 8.39 2.05
N PHE A 119 -7.77 8.20 1.31
CA PHE A 119 -7.21 9.21 0.42
C PHE A 119 -8.22 9.60 -0.69
N GLN A 120 -8.88 8.61 -1.29
CA GLN A 120 -9.94 8.84 -2.28
C GLN A 120 -11.04 9.72 -1.69
N LYS A 121 -11.61 9.34 -0.53
CA LYS A 121 -12.64 10.14 0.17
C LYS A 121 -12.18 11.57 0.48
N ARG A 122 -10.93 11.75 0.93
CA ARG A 122 -10.35 13.08 1.19
C ARG A 122 -10.30 13.93 -0.08
N ASN A 123 -9.88 13.35 -1.21
CA ASN A 123 -9.88 14.05 -2.49
C ASN A 123 -11.30 14.47 -2.91
N ARG A 124 -12.31 13.58 -2.80
CA ARG A 124 -13.71 13.96 -3.11
C ARG A 124 -14.17 15.14 -2.27
N ARG A 125 -13.96 15.08 -0.96
CA ARG A 125 -14.32 16.17 -0.02
C ARG A 125 -13.66 17.49 -0.38
N TYR A 126 -12.47 17.46 -0.97
CA TYR A 126 -11.78 18.66 -1.42
C TYR A 126 -12.31 19.19 -2.76
N TYR A 127 -12.41 18.33 -3.78
CA TYR A 127 -12.66 18.77 -5.15
C TYR A 127 -14.14 18.92 -5.52
N ILE A 128 -15.04 18.11 -4.95
CA ILE A 128 -16.47 18.12 -5.32
C ILE A 128 -17.15 19.45 -4.92
N PRO A 129 -17.06 19.92 -3.66
CA PRO A 129 -17.75 21.16 -3.26
C PRO A 129 -17.24 22.40 -4.01
N ARG A 130 -16.04 22.32 -4.60
CA ARG A 130 -15.42 23.40 -5.37
C ARG A 130 -15.75 23.33 -6.87
N GLY A 131 -16.49 22.32 -7.32
CA GLY A 131 -16.72 22.09 -8.75
C GLY A 131 -15.44 21.80 -9.54
N THR A 132 -14.38 21.34 -8.86
CA THR A 132 -13.04 21.12 -9.46
C THR A 132 -12.66 19.65 -9.56
N PHE A 133 -13.61 18.73 -9.38
CA PHE A 133 -13.35 17.29 -9.57
C PHE A 133 -12.78 16.95 -10.96
N PRO A 134 -13.21 17.55 -12.08
CA PRO A 134 -12.56 17.34 -13.38
C PRO A 134 -11.05 17.66 -13.37
N LYS A 135 -10.62 18.71 -12.64
CA LYS A 135 -9.19 19.04 -12.51
C LYS A 135 -8.42 17.96 -11.74
N PHE A 136 -9.04 17.28 -10.79
CA PHE A 136 -8.43 16.13 -10.14
C PHE A 136 -8.23 14.98 -11.13
N VAL A 137 -9.24 14.66 -11.93
CA VAL A 137 -9.14 13.63 -12.98
C VAL A 137 -8.01 13.96 -13.97
N ASP A 138 -7.88 15.22 -14.39
CA ASP A 138 -6.79 15.65 -15.27
C ASP A 138 -5.41 15.50 -14.62
N ARG A 139 -5.27 15.80 -13.32
CA ARG A 139 -4.01 15.54 -12.59
C ARG A 139 -3.66 14.05 -12.57
N VAL A 140 -4.65 13.16 -12.38
CA VAL A 140 -4.43 11.72 -12.44
C VAL A 140 -3.93 11.30 -13.83
N ARG A 141 -4.56 11.81 -14.91
CA ARG A 141 -4.13 11.56 -16.29
C ARG A 141 -2.71 12.04 -16.55
N ASP A 142 -2.40 13.27 -16.16
CA ASP A 142 -1.08 13.86 -16.40
C ASP A 142 0.01 13.13 -15.62
N ARG A 143 -0.26 12.72 -14.37
CA ARG A 143 0.66 11.88 -13.59
C ARG A 143 0.91 10.55 -14.29
N ARG A 144 -0.15 9.82 -14.67
CA ARG A 144 0.00 8.55 -15.42
C ARG A 144 0.83 8.70 -16.69
N ARG A 145 0.58 9.77 -17.46
CA ARG A 145 1.33 10.07 -18.69
C ARG A 145 2.82 10.31 -18.40
N ARG A 146 3.17 11.06 -17.34
CA ARG A 146 4.57 11.28 -16.92
C ARG A 146 5.28 9.97 -16.56
N HIS A 147 4.54 8.99 -16.05
CA HIS A 147 5.04 7.66 -15.72
C HIS A 147 4.90 6.64 -16.86
N GLY A 148 4.57 7.08 -18.08
CA GLY A 148 4.47 6.21 -19.26
C GLY A 148 3.33 5.18 -19.18
N LEU A 149 2.32 5.42 -18.36
CA LEU A 149 1.18 4.51 -18.20
C LEU A 149 0.08 4.83 -19.22
N GLU A 150 -0.31 3.82 -19.97
CA GLU A 150 -1.37 3.91 -20.98
C GLU A 150 -2.78 3.77 -20.37
N GLY A 151 -3.79 3.98 -21.21
CA GLY A 151 -5.20 3.78 -20.89
C GLY A 151 -5.91 5.05 -20.45
N ASP A 152 -7.17 5.15 -20.83
CA ASP A 152 -8.03 6.27 -20.47
C ASP A 152 -8.35 6.25 -18.97
N VAL A 153 -8.41 7.45 -18.39
CA VAL A 153 -8.84 7.65 -17.02
C VAL A 153 -10.24 8.23 -17.02
N TYR A 154 -11.18 7.46 -16.49
CA TYR A 154 -12.52 7.89 -16.22
C TYR A 154 -12.82 7.64 -14.75
N LEU A 155 -12.93 8.68 -13.93
CA LEU A 155 -13.21 8.57 -12.50
C LEU A 155 -14.54 9.26 -12.20
N LEU A 156 -15.35 8.63 -11.34
CA LEU A 156 -16.63 9.17 -10.93
C LEU A 156 -16.50 9.95 -9.61
N PRO A 157 -17.26 11.06 -9.44
CA PRO A 157 -17.28 11.81 -8.19
C PRO A 157 -17.70 10.95 -6.99
N ASP A 158 -18.66 10.05 -7.19
CA ASP A 158 -19.14 9.12 -6.18
C ASP A 158 -18.30 7.82 -6.20
N PRO A 159 -17.55 7.50 -5.12
CA PRO A 159 -16.78 6.26 -5.03
C PRO A 159 -17.64 5.00 -5.14
N GLU A 160 -18.89 5.02 -4.68
CA GLU A 160 -19.76 3.84 -4.67
C GLU A 160 -20.18 3.40 -6.07
N GLN A 161 -20.08 4.32 -7.04
CA GLN A 161 -20.39 4.05 -8.44
C GLN A 161 -19.15 3.62 -9.24
N GLN A 162 -17.97 3.65 -8.63
CA GLN A 162 -16.74 3.26 -9.33
C GLN A 162 -16.66 1.75 -9.50
N SER A 163 -16.36 1.34 -10.74
CA SER A 163 -15.99 -0.04 -11.04
C SER A 163 -14.67 -0.42 -10.36
N ARG A 164 -14.42 -1.72 -10.24
CA ARG A 164 -13.16 -2.28 -9.73
C ARG A 164 -11.92 -1.68 -10.41
N LEU A 165 -11.95 -1.53 -11.74
CA LEU A 165 -10.84 -0.94 -12.49
C LEU A 165 -10.62 0.54 -12.16
N GLN A 166 -11.69 1.32 -11.94
CA GLN A 166 -11.58 2.73 -11.57
C GLN A 166 -10.98 2.89 -10.16
N ASN A 167 -11.45 2.09 -9.20
CA ASN A 167 -10.85 2.03 -7.87
C ASN A 167 -9.36 1.66 -7.94
N TRP A 168 -9.00 0.72 -8.82
CA TRP A 168 -7.62 0.32 -9.05
C TRP A 168 -6.75 1.42 -9.67
N ILE A 169 -7.27 2.17 -10.64
CA ILE A 169 -6.58 3.34 -11.23
C ILE A 169 -6.30 4.40 -10.15
N GLU A 170 -7.22 4.60 -9.23
CA GLU A 170 -7.00 5.52 -8.11
C GLU A 170 -6.00 5.02 -7.09
N PHE A 171 -5.97 3.72 -6.83
CA PHE A 171 -4.92 3.08 -6.02
C PHE A 171 -3.54 3.25 -6.67
N GLN A 172 -3.44 3.07 -7.99
CA GLN A 172 -2.21 3.35 -8.73
C GLN A 172 -1.81 4.83 -8.60
N ASN A 173 -2.75 5.76 -8.76
CA ASN A 173 -2.47 7.18 -8.59
C ASN A 173 -2.01 7.54 -7.19
N TYR A 174 -2.57 6.90 -6.15
CA TYR A 174 -2.14 7.03 -4.77
C TYR A 174 -0.67 6.63 -4.61
N HIS A 175 -0.25 5.48 -5.14
CA HIS A 175 1.15 5.07 -5.08
C HIS A 175 2.08 5.92 -5.93
N LEU A 176 1.64 6.43 -7.08
CA LEU A 176 2.44 7.35 -7.88
C LEU A 176 2.66 8.69 -7.15
N ASP A 177 1.66 9.17 -6.40
CA ASP A 177 1.80 10.35 -5.52
C ASP A 177 2.87 10.12 -4.45
N LEU A 178 2.78 8.99 -3.75
CA LEU A 178 3.77 8.59 -2.75
C LEU A 178 5.18 8.44 -3.36
N HIS A 179 5.27 7.92 -4.59
CA HIS A 179 6.54 7.72 -5.27
C HIS A 179 7.21 9.06 -5.57
N GLU A 180 6.47 10.00 -6.15
CA GLU A 180 6.94 11.36 -6.45
C GLU A 180 7.36 12.11 -5.18
N ASP A 181 6.65 11.89 -4.07
CA ASP A 181 6.99 12.47 -2.78
C ASP A 181 8.31 11.92 -2.23
N GLU A 182 8.56 10.61 -2.35
CA GLU A 182 9.83 10.00 -1.94
C GLU A 182 10.99 10.41 -2.86
N GLU A 183 10.79 10.50 -4.18
CA GLU A 183 11.79 11.02 -5.11
C GLU A 183 12.23 12.44 -4.73
N ARG A 184 11.26 13.30 -4.39
CA ARG A 184 11.54 14.67 -3.96
C ARG A 184 12.32 14.71 -2.66
N LYS A 185 11.94 13.92 -1.65
CA LYS A 185 12.69 13.83 -0.37
C LYS A 185 14.14 13.39 -0.60
N ILE A 186 14.36 12.34 -1.38
CA ILE A 186 15.71 11.83 -1.69
C ILE A 186 16.54 12.91 -2.39
N LYS A 187 15.93 13.65 -3.32
CA LYS A 187 16.59 14.75 -4.01
C LYS A 187 16.98 15.85 -3.01
N ASP A 188 16.06 16.28 -2.16
CA ASP A 188 16.32 17.33 -1.17
C ASP A 188 17.43 16.91 -0.18
N GLU A 189 17.41 15.66 0.31
CA GLU A 189 18.46 15.09 1.17
C GLU A 189 19.82 14.98 0.44
N THR A 190 19.81 14.68 -0.85
CA THR A 190 21.03 14.63 -1.68
C THR A 190 21.62 16.04 -1.85
N ASP A 191 20.77 17.03 -2.15
CA ASP A 191 21.17 18.43 -2.29
C ASP A 191 21.73 18.98 -0.95
N GLU A 192 21.14 18.57 0.19
CA GLU A 192 21.64 18.89 1.54
C GLU A 192 22.98 18.24 1.85
N LEU A 193 23.14 16.95 1.52
CA LEU A 193 24.41 16.22 1.67
C LEU A 193 25.54 16.92 0.89
N ASP A 194 25.29 17.29 -0.36
CA ASP A 194 26.27 17.97 -1.21
C ASP A 194 26.60 19.37 -0.69
N THR A 195 25.61 20.09 -0.19
CA THR A 195 25.81 21.40 0.44
C THR A 195 26.66 21.28 1.71
N THR A 196 26.41 20.26 2.54
CA THR A 196 27.12 20.00 3.79
C THR A 196 28.59 19.63 3.52
N ARG A 197 28.84 18.75 2.55
CA ARG A 197 30.20 18.38 2.10
C ARG A 197 31.01 19.61 1.66
N LYS A 198 30.39 20.56 0.95
CA LYS A 198 31.03 21.80 0.49
C LYS A 198 31.35 22.77 1.63
N ARG A 199 30.50 22.85 2.66
CA ARG A 199 30.62 23.84 3.74
C ARG A 199 31.62 23.47 4.82
N ILE A 200 31.59 22.23 5.28
CA ILE A 200 32.20 21.86 6.57
C ILE A 200 33.43 20.94 6.38
N GLY A 201 33.72 20.52 5.15
CA GLY A 201 34.68 19.45 4.93
C GLY A 201 34.23 18.16 5.61
N ASN A 202 35.17 17.30 6.00
CA ASN A 202 34.90 15.93 6.44
C ASN A 202 34.43 15.83 7.91
N LEU A 203 33.37 16.56 8.29
CA LEU A 203 32.70 16.35 9.58
C LEU A 203 31.92 15.02 9.49
N GLY A 204 32.65 13.93 9.75
CA GLY A 204 32.29 12.58 9.29
C GLY A 204 30.95 12.06 9.80
N GLU A 205 30.50 12.47 11.00
CA GLU A 205 29.26 11.96 11.59
C GLU A 205 28.01 12.47 10.87
N THR A 206 27.89 13.79 10.64
CA THR A 206 26.72 14.37 9.93
C THR A 206 26.64 13.87 8.49
N ILE A 207 27.78 13.80 7.80
CA ILE A 207 27.85 13.26 6.43
C ILE A 207 27.41 11.80 6.41
N SER A 208 27.89 10.98 7.35
CA SER A 208 27.52 9.56 7.44
C SER A 208 26.01 9.36 7.69
N ILE A 209 25.39 10.21 8.51
CA ILE A 209 23.93 10.15 8.76
C ILE A 209 23.15 10.45 7.48
N LEU A 210 23.50 11.54 6.79
CA LEU A 210 22.84 11.94 5.55
C LEU A 210 23.05 10.91 4.43
N GLU A 211 24.27 10.36 4.29
CA GLU A 211 24.55 9.26 3.36
C GLU A 211 23.70 8.02 3.65
N GLY A 212 23.55 7.68 4.93
CA GLY A 212 22.66 6.60 5.38
C GLY A 212 21.21 6.85 4.98
N SER A 213 20.71 8.07 5.19
CA SER A 213 19.34 8.48 4.81
C SER A 213 19.11 8.37 3.30
N VAL A 214 19.99 8.98 2.50
CA VAL A 214 19.91 8.93 1.03
C VAL A 214 19.96 7.49 0.51
N LYS A 215 20.86 6.67 1.07
CA LYS A 215 20.98 5.25 0.70
C LYS A 215 19.71 4.47 1.05
N TYR A 216 19.16 4.68 2.24
CA TYR A 216 17.91 4.04 2.67
C TYR A 216 16.73 4.48 1.78
N GLY A 217 16.59 5.78 1.53
CA GLY A 217 15.56 6.34 0.65
C GLY A 217 15.63 5.76 -0.76
N LYS A 218 16.82 5.66 -1.36
CA LYS A 218 17.01 5.02 -2.68
C LYS A 218 16.58 3.56 -2.68
N LYS A 219 16.92 2.79 -1.63
CA LYS A 219 16.48 1.39 -1.51
C LYS A 219 14.95 1.30 -1.40
N LYS A 220 14.34 2.15 -0.58
CA LYS A 220 12.88 2.21 -0.42
C LYS A 220 12.19 2.57 -1.73
N LEU A 221 12.74 3.52 -2.48
CA LEU A 221 12.23 3.91 -3.80
C LEU A 221 12.26 2.75 -4.79
N GLU A 222 13.33 1.95 -4.77
CA GLU A 222 13.44 0.75 -5.62
C GLU A 222 12.41 -0.31 -5.27
N GLU A 223 12.19 -0.60 -3.98
CA GLU A 223 11.11 -1.51 -3.56
C GLU A 223 9.74 -0.96 -3.99
N HIS A 224 9.52 0.35 -3.91
CA HIS A 224 8.26 0.96 -4.34
C HIS A 224 8.04 0.86 -5.85
N ARG A 225 9.10 0.83 -6.67
CA ARG A 225 8.97 0.55 -8.12
C ARG A 225 8.42 -0.84 -8.40
N LYS A 226 8.82 -1.85 -7.62
CA LYS A 226 8.26 -3.21 -7.75
C LYS A 226 6.76 -3.22 -7.47
N MET A 227 6.31 -2.47 -6.46
CA MET A 227 4.89 -2.29 -6.17
C MET A 227 4.15 -1.60 -7.32
N LEU A 228 4.70 -0.52 -7.88
CA LEU A 228 4.09 0.16 -9.04
C LEU A 228 4.00 -0.73 -10.27
N TYR A 229 5.03 -1.53 -10.53
CA TYR A 229 5.04 -2.52 -11.60
C TYR A 229 3.92 -3.55 -11.42
N TRP A 230 3.80 -4.12 -10.21
CA TRP A 230 2.73 -5.06 -9.90
C TRP A 230 1.33 -4.45 -10.04
N ILE A 231 1.12 -3.21 -9.56
CA ILE A 231 -0.16 -2.51 -9.73
C ILE A 231 -0.52 -2.39 -11.22
N GLU A 232 0.43 -2.05 -12.08
CA GLU A 232 0.18 -1.93 -13.52
C GLU A 232 -0.14 -3.28 -14.17
N GLN A 233 0.53 -4.37 -13.77
CA GLN A 233 0.20 -5.71 -14.29
C GLN A 233 -1.24 -6.10 -13.93
N GLN A 234 -1.64 -5.89 -12.67
CA GLN A 234 -3.01 -6.15 -12.22
C GLN A 234 -4.04 -5.29 -12.97
N ARG A 235 -3.70 -4.02 -13.28
CA ARG A 235 -4.57 -3.16 -14.09
C ARG A 235 -4.79 -3.75 -15.49
N LYS A 236 -3.72 -4.21 -16.14
CA LYS A 236 -3.77 -4.82 -17.47
C LYS A 236 -4.62 -6.09 -17.47
N GLU A 237 -4.47 -6.94 -16.45
CA GLU A 237 -5.30 -8.13 -16.25
C GLU A 237 -6.78 -7.77 -16.11
N MET A 238 -7.13 -6.78 -15.28
CA MET A 238 -8.52 -6.31 -15.14
C MET A 238 -9.12 -5.79 -16.45
N VAL A 239 -8.32 -5.10 -17.28
CA VAL A 239 -8.77 -4.63 -18.60
C VAL A 239 -9.03 -5.81 -19.53
N ALA A 240 -8.14 -6.81 -19.54
CA ALA A 240 -8.31 -8.01 -20.35
C ALA A 240 -9.55 -8.82 -19.92
N GLU A 241 -9.79 -8.96 -18.61
CA GLU A 241 -11.00 -9.58 -18.04
C GLU A 241 -12.27 -8.87 -18.51
N GLN A 242 -12.29 -7.53 -18.47
CA GLN A 242 -13.43 -6.74 -18.94
C GLN A 242 -13.69 -6.90 -20.44
N ALA A 243 -12.63 -6.91 -21.26
CA ALA A 243 -12.76 -7.11 -22.70
C ALA A 243 -13.28 -8.52 -23.03
N ALA A 244 -12.81 -9.55 -22.33
CA ALA A 244 -13.27 -10.93 -22.53
C ALA A 244 -14.75 -11.13 -22.19
N SER A 245 -15.24 -10.46 -21.13
CA SER A 245 -16.64 -10.54 -20.69
C SER A 245 -17.63 -9.97 -21.72
N ILE A 246 -17.25 -8.89 -22.41
CA ILE A 246 -18.08 -8.27 -23.46
C ILE A 246 -18.27 -9.24 -24.63
N HIS A 247 -17.19 -9.87 -25.09
CA HIS A 247 -17.25 -10.80 -26.22
C HIS A 247 -18.11 -12.05 -25.94
N THR A 248 -18.08 -12.58 -24.72
CA THR A 248 -18.92 -13.75 -24.38
C THR A 248 -20.42 -13.47 -24.37
N THR A 249 -20.81 -12.20 -24.17
CA THR A 249 -22.24 -11.81 -24.12
C THR A 249 -22.84 -11.70 -25.52
N GLU A 250 -22.07 -11.19 -26.48
CA GLU A 250 -22.51 -11.01 -27.87
C GLU A 250 -22.76 -12.34 -28.60
N ASP A 251 -22.00 -13.39 -28.28
CA ASP A 251 -22.18 -14.72 -28.87
C ASP A 251 -23.45 -15.43 -28.36
N TYR A 252 -23.89 -15.14 -27.13
CA TYR A 252 -25.11 -15.72 -26.57
C TYR A 252 -26.38 -15.13 -27.20
N ASP A 253 -26.41 -13.81 -27.41
CA ASP A 253 -27.57 -13.12 -28.01
C ASP A 253 -27.75 -13.43 -29.51
N ARG A 254 -26.68 -13.87 -30.19
CA ARG A 254 -26.77 -14.29 -31.60
C ARG A 254 -27.36 -15.69 -31.77
N SER A 255 -27.25 -16.55 -30.75
CA SER A 255 -27.74 -17.94 -30.81
C SER A 255 -29.24 -18.09 -30.48
N THR A 256 -29.88 -17.08 -29.89
CA THR A 256 -31.30 -17.11 -29.46
C THR A 256 -32.29 -16.60 -30.51
N ASN A 257 -31.82 -15.96 -31.59
CA ASN A 257 -32.67 -15.53 -32.71
C ASN A 257 -32.73 -16.57 -33.84
N MET A 258 -33.03 -17.83 -33.49
CA MET A 258 -33.45 -18.80 -34.51
C MET A 258 -34.92 -18.56 -34.86
N PRO A 259 -35.25 -18.24 -36.13
CA PRO A 259 -36.63 -17.94 -36.52
C PRO A 259 -37.51 -19.16 -36.26
N THR A 260 -38.58 -18.94 -35.50
CA THR A 260 -39.62 -19.94 -35.25
C THR A 260 -40.20 -20.36 -36.60
N PRO A 261 -40.25 -21.67 -36.94
CA PRO A 261 -40.84 -22.11 -38.19
C PRO A 261 -42.32 -21.75 -38.18
N LEU A 262 -42.74 -20.90 -39.12
CA LEU A 262 -44.15 -20.64 -39.38
C LEU A 262 -44.81 -21.95 -39.82
N SER A 263 -45.78 -22.41 -39.02
CA SER A 263 -46.66 -23.55 -39.33
C SER A 263 -47.87 -23.09 -40.12
#